data_AF-A0A7L3HXB9-F1
#
_entry.id   AF-A0A7L3HXB9-F1
#
_cell.length_a   1.000
_cell.length_b   1.000
_cell.length_c   1.000
_cell.angle_alpha   90.00
_cell.angle_beta   90.00
_cell.angle_gamma   90.00
#
_symmetry.space_group_name_H-M   'P 1'
#
loop_
_entity.id
_entity.type
_entity.pdbx_description
1 polymer ?
#
loop_
_entity_poly.entity_id
_entity_poly.type
_entity_poly.pdbx_seq_one_letter_code
_entity_poly.pdbx_strand_id
1 'polypeptide(L)'
;MQSEPETVCNVAISFDRCKITSVTCSCGNKDIFYCAHVVALSLYRIRKPDQVKLHLPISETLFQMNRDQLQKFVQYLITVHHTEVLPTAQKLADEILSQNSEINQVHGAPDPTAGASIDDENCWHLDEEQVQEQVKLFLSQGGYHGSGKQLNLLFAKVREMLKMRDSNGARMLTLITEQFMADPRLSLWRQQGTTMTDKYRQLWDELGALWMCIVLNPHCKLEQKVSWLKQLKKWNGVDVCPWEDGNHGNELPNLTNALPQGANANQENLGQCKSLEYQHLPAHKFLEEGESYLTLAVEVALIGLGQQRIMPDGLYVQEKVCRNEEQLISKLQEIELDDTLVKIFRKQAVFLLE
;
A
#
# COMPACT_ATOMS: atom_id res chain seq x y z
N MET A 1 -44.90 15.22 -6.08
CA MET A 1 -43.60 14.55 -5.89
C MET A 1 -42.77 15.48 -5.01
N GLN A 2 -42.70 15.21 -3.72
CA GLN A 2 -41.79 15.92 -2.82
C GLN A 2 -40.40 15.34 -3.07
N SER A 3 -39.48 16.16 -3.56
CA SER A 3 -38.06 15.83 -3.66
C SER A 3 -37.54 15.55 -2.25
N GLU A 4 -37.00 14.34 -2.03
CA GLU A 4 -36.27 14.00 -0.80
C GLU A 4 -35.19 15.06 -0.54
N PRO A 5 -34.91 15.40 0.74
CA PRO A 5 -33.92 16.41 1.06
C PRO A 5 -32.56 15.97 0.51
N GLU A 6 -31.89 16.85 -0.24
CA GLU A 6 -30.51 16.62 -0.70
C GLU A 6 -29.63 16.38 0.53
N THR A 7 -29.23 15.13 0.73
CA THR A 7 -28.36 14.73 1.83
C THR A 7 -26.95 15.23 1.56
N VAL A 8 -26.62 16.38 2.15
CA VAL A 8 -25.27 16.95 2.08
C VAL A 8 -24.32 16.04 2.85
N CYS A 9 -23.43 15.36 2.12
CA CYS A 9 -22.38 14.53 2.71
C CYS A 9 -21.05 15.30 2.71
N ASN A 10 -20.39 15.35 3.86
CA ASN A 10 -19.03 15.84 3.99
C ASN A 10 -18.07 14.74 3.55
N VAL A 11 -17.20 15.05 2.59
CA VAL A 11 -16.20 14.12 2.06
C VAL A 11 -14.85 14.80 2.10
N ALA A 12 -13.86 14.15 2.71
CA ALA A 12 -12.46 14.55 2.62
C ALA A 12 -11.64 13.43 1.96
N ILE A 13 -10.73 13.83 1.07
CA ILE A 13 -9.84 12.91 0.35
C ILE A 13 -8.43 13.47 0.46
N SER A 14 -7.51 12.66 0.99
CA SER A 14 -6.09 12.99 1.04
C SER A 14 -5.37 12.35 -0.13
N PHE A 15 -4.45 13.09 -0.74
CA PHE A 15 -3.65 12.62 -1.86
C PHE A 15 -2.17 12.69 -1.52
N ASP A 16 -1.43 11.65 -1.89
CA ASP A 16 0.03 11.66 -1.95
C ASP A 16 0.48 11.04 -3.27
N ARG A 17 1.48 11.63 -3.94
CA ARG A 17 2.07 11.14 -5.19
C ARG A 17 1.03 10.62 -6.21
N CYS A 18 -0.03 11.40 -6.43
CA CYS A 18 -1.17 11.11 -7.32
C CYS A 18 -2.04 9.90 -6.92
N LYS A 19 -1.94 9.39 -5.70
CA LYS A 19 -2.76 8.32 -5.14
C LYS A 19 -3.63 8.84 -4.01
N ILE A 20 -4.78 8.22 -3.80
CA ILE A 20 -5.64 8.48 -2.64
C ILE A 20 -5.07 7.69 -1.45
N THR A 21 -4.67 8.39 -0.39
CA THR A 21 -4.06 7.79 0.81
C THR A 21 -5.03 7.68 1.97
N SER A 22 -6.00 8.58 2.06
CA SER A 22 -7.11 8.48 3.02
C SER A 22 -8.39 9.09 2.48
N VAL A 23 -9.51 8.56 2.95
CA VAL A 23 -10.85 9.03 2.59
C VAL A 23 -11.72 9.04 3.84
N THR A 24 -12.48 10.10 4.05
CA THR A 24 -13.55 10.13 5.04
C THR A 24 -14.83 10.62 4.37
N CYS A 25 -15.96 9.97 4.69
CA CYS A 25 -17.26 10.38 4.18
C CYS A 25 -18.33 10.22 5.25
N SER A 26 -19.16 11.26 5.43
CA SER A 26 -20.25 11.26 6.42
C SER A 26 -21.50 10.48 5.99
N CYS A 27 -21.48 9.79 4.84
CA CYS A 27 -22.64 9.06 4.33
C CYS A 27 -22.92 7.73 5.05
N GLY A 28 -22.03 7.30 5.95
CA GLY A 28 -22.18 6.05 6.70
C GLY A 28 -22.04 4.79 5.84
N ASN A 29 -21.59 4.89 4.58
CA ASN A 29 -21.35 3.71 3.75
C ASN A 29 -20.22 2.87 4.35
N LYS A 30 -20.51 1.60 4.62
CA LYS A 30 -19.56 0.62 5.17
C LYS A 30 -19.03 -0.38 4.14
N ASP A 31 -19.17 -0.07 2.86
CA ASP A 31 -18.61 -0.88 1.78
C ASP A 31 -17.09 -0.67 1.67
N ILE A 32 -16.37 -1.74 1.33
CA ILE A 32 -14.92 -1.74 1.05
C ILE A 32 -14.62 -0.83 -0.15
N PHE A 33 -15.60 -0.63 -1.04
CA PHE A 33 -15.48 0.27 -2.18
C PHE A 33 -15.76 1.72 -1.80
N TYR A 34 -15.05 2.65 -2.47
CA TYR A 34 -15.34 4.07 -2.37
C TYR A 34 -16.81 4.35 -2.69
N CYS A 35 -17.49 5.04 -1.77
CA CYS A 35 -18.89 5.40 -1.96
C CYS A 35 -19.06 6.37 -3.15
N ALA A 36 -20.29 6.49 -3.66
CA ALA A 36 -20.61 7.38 -4.76
C ALA A 36 -20.19 8.84 -4.50
N HIS A 37 -20.21 9.31 -3.25
CA HIS A 37 -19.79 10.67 -2.89
C HIS A 37 -18.28 10.89 -3.06
N VAL A 38 -17.46 9.89 -2.71
CA VAL A 38 -16.00 9.95 -2.89
C VAL A 38 -15.65 9.93 -4.38
N VAL A 39 -16.33 9.09 -5.15
CA VAL A 39 -16.19 9.05 -6.61
C VAL A 39 -16.65 10.37 -7.22
N ALA A 40 -17.79 10.91 -6.79
CA ALA A 40 -18.32 12.18 -7.26
C ALA A 40 -17.36 13.35 -6.98
N LEU A 41 -16.80 13.45 -5.76
CA LEU A 41 -15.82 14.47 -5.42
C LEU A 41 -14.54 14.33 -6.27
N SER A 42 -14.06 13.09 -6.48
CA SER A 42 -12.89 12.82 -7.33
C SER A 42 -13.13 13.25 -8.77
N LEU A 43 -14.29 12.91 -9.35
CA LEU A 43 -14.68 13.31 -10.71
C LEU A 43 -14.92 14.82 -10.81
N TYR A 44 -15.49 15.44 -9.78
CA TYR A 44 -15.70 16.88 -9.71
C TYR A 44 -14.37 17.63 -9.74
N ARG A 45 -13.40 17.19 -8.94
CA ARG A 45 -12.03 17.74 -8.96
C ARG A 45 -11.38 17.62 -10.33
N ILE A 46 -11.51 16.48 -11.01
CA ILE A 46 -10.95 16.28 -12.36
C ILE A 46 -11.57 17.25 -13.36
N ARG A 47 -12.88 17.49 -13.28
CA ARG A 47 -13.59 18.37 -14.22
C ARG A 47 -13.48 19.85 -13.89
N LYS A 48 -13.31 20.21 -12.62
CA LYS A 48 -13.31 21.58 -12.11
C LYS A 48 -12.19 21.75 -11.07
N PRO A 49 -10.92 21.69 -11.50
CA PRO A 49 -9.78 21.73 -10.58
C PRO A 49 -9.74 23.00 -9.74
N ASP A 50 -10.04 24.16 -10.35
CA ASP A 50 -9.96 25.47 -9.68
C ASP A 50 -11.07 25.71 -8.64
N GLN A 51 -12.12 24.89 -8.64
CA GLN A 51 -13.24 25.01 -7.71
C GLN A 51 -13.07 24.16 -6.44
N VAL A 52 -12.05 23.30 -6.41
CA VAL A 52 -11.74 22.47 -5.24
C VAL A 52 -10.59 23.11 -4.48
N LYS A 53 -10.89 23.62 -3.28
CA LYS A 53 -9.88 24.21 -2.40
C LYS A 53 -8.93 23.11 -1.93
N LEU A 54 -7.67 23.18 -2.37
CA LEU A 54 -6.61 22.35 -1.84
C LEU A 54 -6.13 22.97 -0.51
N HIS A 55 -6.08 22.15 0.53
CA HIS A 55 -5.48 22.54 1.79
C HIS A 55 -4.03 22.08 1.79
N LEU A 56 -3.14 22.99 2.17
CA LEU A 56 -1.76 22.63 2.51
C LEU A 56 -1.76 21.73 3.75
N PRO A 57 -0.67 21.00 4.02
CA PRO A 57 -0.51 20.29 5.28
C PRO A 57 -0.82 21.21 6.47
N ILE A 58 -1.42 20.65 7.52
CA ILE A 58 -1.88 21.42 8.67
C ILE A 58 -0.70 22.13 9.36
N SER A 59 0.50 21.54 9.35
CA SER A 59 1.73 22.20 9.82
C SER A 59 1.96 23.56 9.18
N GLU A 60 1.76 23.66 7.86
CA GLU A 60 1.93 24.89 7.10
C GLU A 60 0.86 25.93 7.49
N THR A 61 -0.37 25.46 7.71
CA THR A 61 -1.46 26.32 8.18
C THR A 61 -1.18 26.83 9.60
N LEU A 62 -0.67 25.98 10.49
CA LEU A 62 -0.31 26.33 11.86
C LEU A 62 0.85 27.31 11.91
N PHE A 63 1.84 27.17 11.02
CA PHE A 63 2.98 28.08 10.92
C PHE A 63 2.56 29.50 10.54
N GLN A 64 1.54 29.65 9.70
CA GLN A 64 0.99 30.95 9.30
C GLN A 64 0.16 31.63 10.41
N MET A 65 -0.21 30.90 11.48
CA MET A 65 -1.00 31.47 12.58
C MET A 65 -0.12 32.21 13.58
N ASN A 66 -0.57 33.39 14.00
CA ASN A 66 0.06 34.08 15.13
C ASN A 66 -0.33 33.42 16.47
N ARG A 67 0.33 33.83 17.56
CA ARG A 67 0.12 33.26 18.92
C ARG A 67 -1.35 33.23 19.34
N ASP A 68 -2.08 34.33 19.12
CA ASP A 68 -3.49 34.43 19.54
C ASP A 68 -4.41 33.54 18.69
N GLN A 69 -4.12 33.42 17.39
CA GLN A 69 -4.83 32.50 16.48
C GLN A 69 -4.55 31.05 16.83
N LEU A 70 -3.29 30.70 17.13
CA LEU A 70 -2.90 29.36 17.53
C LEU A 70 -3.54 28.97 18.87
N GLN A 71 -3.55 29.88 19.84
CA GLN A 71 -4.23 29.68 21.12
C GLN A 71 -5.73 29.46 20.93
N LYS A 72 -6.40 30.28 20.12
CA LYS A 72 -7.81 30.08 19.77
C LYS A 72 -8.03 28.75 19.08
N PHE A 73 -7.21 28.40 18.10
CA PHE A 73 -7.30 27.13 17.37
C PHE A 73 -7.28 25.93 18.33
N VAL A 74 -6.30 25.88 19.23
CA VAL A 74 -6.18 24.79 20.22
C VAL A 74 -7.36 24.78 21.19
N GLN A 75 -7.82 25.94 21.68
CA GLN A 75 -8.99 26.03 22.56
C GLN A 75 -10.27 25.50 21.90
N TYR A 76 -10.50 25.85 20.63
CA TYR A 76 -11.65 25.36 19.88
C TYR A 76 -11.53 23.87 19.57
N LEU A 77 -10.33 23.38 19.23
CA LEU A 77 -10.10 21.95 19.00
C LEU A 77 -10.40 21.12 20.26
N ILE A 78 -9.92 21.56 21.42
CA ILE A 78 -10.24 20.93 22.71
C ILE A 78 -11.74 20.99 22.97
N THR A 79 -12.40 22.12 22.71
CA THR A 79 -13.85 22.24 22.92
C THR A 79 -14.64 21.21 22.09
N VAL A 80 -14.28 21.06 20.81
CA VAL A 80 -14.95 20.13 19.89
C VAL A 80 -14.70 18.67 20.25
N HIS A 81 -13.47 18.30 20.62
CA HIS A 81 -13.06 16.92 20.88
C HIS A 81 -12.64 16.65 22.33
N HIS A 82 -13.25 17.35 23.31
CA HIS A 82 -12.81 17.33 24.71
C HIS A 82 -12.80 15.94 25.33
N THR A 83 -13.69 15.04 24.91
CA THR A 83 -13.75 13.66 25.42
C THR A 83 -12.57 12.80 24.97
N GLU A 84 -12.04 13.04 23.76
CA GLU A 84 -11.00 12.20 23.14
C GLU A 84 -9.60 12.80 23.30
N VAL A 85 -9.49 14.13 23.28
CA VAL A 85 -8.20 14.84 23.16
C VAL A 85 -7.70 15.35 24.51
N LEU A 86 -8.56 15.61 25.49
CA LEU A 86 -8.18 16.30 26.73
C LEU A 86 -7.08 15.56 27.55
N PRO A 87 -7.16 14.24 27.79
CA PRO A 87 -6.11 13.53 28.51
C PRO A 87 -4.76 13.60 27.81
N THR A 88 -4.76 13.44 26.48
CA THR A 88 -3.57 13.52 25.64
C THR A 88 -3.00 14.94 25.61
N ALA A 89 -3.86 15.95 25.48
CA ALA A 89 -3.47 17.35 25.47
C ALA A 89 -2.85 17.77 26.82
N GLN A 90 -3.40 17.31 27.94
CA GLN A 90 -2.84 17.58 29.27
C GLN A 90 -1.45 16.96 29.42
N LYS A 91 -1.29 15.69 29.03
CA LYS A 91 0.01 15.01 29.04
C LYS A 91 1.05 15.77 28.20
N LEU A 92 0.69 16.17 26.98
CA LEU A 92 1.58 16.93 26.10
C LEU A 92 1.92 18.31 26.68
N ALA A 93 0.96 18.99 27.30
CA ALA A 93 1.20 20.27 27.95
C ALA A 93 2.19 20.14 29.12
N ASP A 94 2.04 19.12 29.95
CA ASP A 94 2.94 18.85 31.07
C ASP A 94 4.36 18.52 30.58
N GLU A 95 4.49 17.75 29.49
CA GLU A 95 5.78 17.44 28.87
C GLU A 95 6.45 18.69 28.27
N ILE A 96 5.71 19.55 27.56
CA ILE A 96 6.26 20.79 26.98
C ILE A 96 6.70 21.77 28.07
N LEU A 97 5.97 21.86 29.18
CA LEU A 97 6.32 22.73 30.31
C LEU A 97 7.54 22.21 31.10
N SER A 98 7.92 20.93 30.93
CA SER A 98 9.09 20.33 31.56
C SER A 98 10.38 20.62 30.77
N GLN A 99 11.38 21.22 31.41
CA GLN A 99 12.62 21.68 30.75
C GLN A 99 13.49 20.55 30.15
N ASN A 100 13.33 19.29 30.60
CA ASN A 100 14.18 18.16 30.18
C ASN A 100 13.43 17.11 29.33
N SER A 101 12.24 17.42 28.83
CA SER A 101 11.46 16.48 28.04
C SER A 101 12.03 16.29 26.63
N GLU A 102 11.90 15.08 26.09
CA GLU A 102 12.32 14.76 24.72
C GLU A 102 11.57 15.61 23.68
N ILE A 103 10.31 15.99 23.97
CA ILE A 103 9.50 16.85 23.09
C ILE A 103 10.12 18.24 22.88
N ASN A 104 10.88 18.75 23.86
CA ASN A 104 11.58 20.03 23.76
C ASN A 104 12.96 19.92 23.11
N GLN A 105 13.47 18.69 22.91
CA GLN A 105 14.72 18.42 22.21
C GLN A 105 14.52 18.28 20.69
N VAL A 106 13.28 18.06 20.26
CA VAL A 106 12.91 17.96 18.85
C VAL A 106 12.18 19.22 18.40
N HIS A 107 12.46 19.68 17.17
CA HIS A 107 11.87 20.92 16.63
C HIS A 107 10.37 20.81 16.29
N GLY A 108 9.80 19.60 16.25
CA GLY A 108 8.38 19.39 16.02
C GLY A 108 8.00 17.90 15.91
N ALA A 109 6.69 17.64 15.96
CA ALA A 109 6.13 16.32 15.71
C ALA A 109 5.88 16.10 14.20
N PRO A 110 5.91 14.85 13.71
CA PRO A 110 5.58 14.55 12.31
C PRO A 110 4.13 14.95 12.00
N ASP A 111 3.94 15.74 10.95
CA ASP A 111 2.61 16.17 10.49
C ASP A 111 1.86 15.01 9.80
N PRO A 112 0.71 14.56 10.34
CA PRO A 112 -0.06 13.46 9.75
C PRO A 112 -0.68 13.79 8.37
N THR A 113 -0.70 15.06 7.98
CA THR A 113 -1.25 15.56 6.71
C THR A 113 -0.17 15.89 5.67
N ALA A 114 1.11 15.77 6.02
CA ALA A 114 2.24 16.11 5.13
C ALA A 114 2.61 14.99 4.13
N GLY A 115 1.88 13.88 4.15
CA GLY A 115 2.14 12.72 3.30
C GLY A 115 3.41 11.95 3.71
N ALA A 116 3.70 10.87 2.99
CA ALA A 116 4.85 10.02 3.27
C ALA A 116 6.15 10.59 2.64
N SER A 117 7.30 10.07 3.05
CA SER A 117 8.60 10.37 2.43
C SER A 117 8.67 9.81 1.00
N ILE A 118 9.62 10.29 0.20
CA ILE A 118 9.88 9.77 -1.16
C ILE A 118 10.25 8.28 -1.11
N ASP A 119 10.96 7.87 -0.05
CA ASP A 119 11.41 6.48 0.15
C ASP A 119 10.33 5.56 0.74
N ASP A 120 9.23 6.12 1.23
CA ASP A 120 8.13 5.34 1.76
C ASP A 120 7.33 4.70 0.63
N GLU A 121 6.99 3.42 0.81
CA GLU A 121 6.19 2.63 -0.13
C GLU A 121 4.83 3.31 -0.39
N ASN A 122 4.52 3.51 -1.67
CA ASN A 122 3.28 4.15 -2.10
C ASN A 122 2.07 3.21 -1.91
N CYS A 123 1.32 3.33 -0.82
CA CYS A 123 0.09 2.56 -0.61
C CYS A 123 -1.16 3.36 -1.03
N TRP A 124 -2.13 2.68 -1.64
CA TRP A 124 -3.49 3.21 -1.76
C TRP A 124 -4.18 3.16 -0.38
N HIS A 125 -5.24 3.94 -0.19
CA HIS A 125 -6.07 3.80 1.00
C HIS A 125 -6.72 2.41 1.07
N LEU A 126 -6.60 1.72 2.22
CA LEU A 126 -7.28 0.48 2.55
C LEU A 126 -7.78 0.56 4.00
N ASP A 127 -9.08 0.41 4.19
CA ASP A 127 -9.71 0.35 5.51
C ASP A 127 -9.67 -1.10 6.03
N GLU A 128 -8.73 -1.39 6.92
CA GLU A 128 -8.50 -2.77 7.41
C GLU A 128 -9.66 -3.30 8.25
N GLU A 129 -10.23 -2.46 9.11
CA GLU A 129 -11.34 -2.83 10.01
C GLU A 129 -12.58 -3.18 9.18
N GLN A 130 -12.91 -2.35 8.20
CA GLN A 130 -14.03 -2.58 7.30
C GLN A 130 -13.84 -3.84 6.45
N VAL A 131 -12.63 -4.12 5.95
CA VAL A 131 -12.35 -5.36 5.22
C VAL A 131 -12.58 -6.58 6.11
N GLN A 132 -12.10 -6.54 7.36
CA GLN A 132 -12.32 -7.64 8.31
C GLN A 132 -13.80 -7.86 8.61
N GLU A 133 -14.54 -6.79 8.92
CA GLU A 133 -15.98 -6.87 9.22
C GLU A 133 -16.78 -7.44 8.03
N GLN A 134 -16.54 -6.94 6.82
CA GLN A 134 -17.29 -7.37 5.63
C GLN A 134 -16.97 -8.82 5.25
N VAL A 135 -15.71 -9.25 5.31
CA VAL A 135 -15.34 -10.65 5.04
C VAL A 135 -16.00 -11.58 6.06
N LYS A 136 -15.99 -11.21 7.35
CA LYS A 136 -16.68 -11.94 8.41
C LYS A 136 -18.19 -12.06 8.15
N LEU A 137 -18.82 -10.97 7.71
CA LEU A 137 -20.24 -10.96 7.31
C LEU A 137 -20.49 -11.89 6.12
N PHE A 138 -19.67 -11.85 5.06
CA PHE A 138 -19.84 -12.74 3.90
C PHE A 138 -19.65 -14.21 4.25
N LEU A 139 -18.71 -14.54 5.15
CA LEU A 139 -18.50 -15.89 5.63
C LEU A 139 -19.68 -16.40 6.48
N SER A 140 -20.16 -15.58 7.42
CA SER A 140 -21.26 -15.93 8.33
C SER A 140 -22.62 -16.11 7.63
N GLN A 141 -22.87 -15.40 6.52
CA GLN A 141 -24.15 -15.46 5.78
C GLN A 141 -24.39 -16.77 5.00
N GLY A 142 -23.50 -17.78 5.15
CA GLY A 142 -23.79 -19.19 4.89
C GLY A 142 -24.60 -19.51 3.63
N GLY A 143 -23.97 -19.54 2.46
CA GLY A 143 -24.46 -20.26 1.27
C GLY A 143 -25.77 -19.79 0.60
N TYR A 144 -26.56 -18.92 1.24
CA TYR A 144 -27.79 -18.36 0.68
C TYR A 144 -27.46 -17.22 -0.29
N HIS A 145 -27.33 -17.58 -1.57
CA HIS A 145 -27.35 -16.73 -2.76
C HIS A 145 -26.78 -15.30 -2.62
N GLY A 146 -25.46 -15.15 -2.57
CA GLY A 146 -24.81 -13.85 -2.82
C GLY A 146 -23.38 -13.71 -2.31
N SER A 147 -23.12 -14.21 -1.09
CA SER A 147 -21.86 -13.92 -0.37
C SER A 147 -20.59 -14.47 -1.03
N GLY A 148 -20.67 -15.67 -1.62
CA GLY A 148 -19.54 -16.22 -2.39
C GLY A 148 -19.15 -15.35 -3.59
N LYS A 149 -20.12 -14.69 -4.25
CA LYS A 149 -19.82 -13.75 -5.34
C LYS A 149 -19.10 -12.50 -4.82
N GLN A 150 -19.47 -12.02 -3.64
CA GLN A 150 -18.81 -10.86 -3.01
C GLN A 150 -17.37 -11.18 -2.63
N LEU A 151 -17.09 -12.34 -2.05
CA LEU A 151 -15.72 -12.79 -1.77
C LEU A 151 -14.88 -12.93 -3.05
N ASN A 152 -15.46 -13.48 -4.12
CA ASN A 152 -14.78 -13.55 -5.43
C ASN A 152 -14.46 -12.17 -6.01
N LEU A 153 -15.31 -11.16 -5.78
CA LEU A 153 -15.00 -9.77 -6.16
C LEU A 153 -13.82 -9.21 -5.35
N LEU A 154 -13.70 -9.55 -4.07
CA LEU A 154 -12.54 -9.20 -3.25
C LEU A 154 -11.27 -9.88 -3.76
N PHE A 155 -11.33 -11.16 -4.12
CA PHE A 155 -10.20 -11.87 -4.74
C PHE A 155 -9.79 -11.25 -6.08
N ALA A 156 -10.75 -10.91 -6.94
CA ALA A 156 -10.47 -10.19 -8.18
C ALA A 156 -9.79 -8.83 -7.90
N LYS A 157 -10.19 -8.13 -6.84
CA LYS A 157 -9.56 -6.87 -6.44
C LYS A 157 -8.13 -7.06 -5.94
N VAL A 158 -7.88 -8.09 -5.14
CA VAL A 158 -6.51 -8.49 -4.73
C VAL A 158 -5.66 -8.77 -5.97
N ARG A 159 -6.18 -9.50 -6.97
CA ARG A 159 -5.45 -9.73 -8.24
C ARG A 159 -5.06 -8.42 -8.94
N GLU A 160 -6.01 -7.49 -9.07
CA GLU A 160 -5.73 -6.20 -9.70
C GLU A 160 -4.72 -5.38 -8.89
N MET A 161 -4.79 -5.39 -7.55
CA MET A 161 -3.79 -4.76 -6.68
C MET A 161 -2.40 -5.37 -6.90
N LEU A 162 -2.29 -6.70 -6.92
CA LEU A 162 -1.03 -7.41 -7.16
C LEU A 162 -0.47 -7.11 -8.57
N LYS A 163 -1.33 -7.03 -9.58
CA LYS A 163 -0.97 -6.65 -10.96
C LYS A 163 -0.40 -5.23 -11.04
N MET A 164 -0.99 -4.31 -10.27
CA MET A 164 -0.51 -2.93 -10.16
C MET A 164 0.65 -2.77 -9.17
N ARG A 165 1.20 -3.87 -8.63
CA ARG A 165 2.28 -3.91 -7.64
C ARG A 165 1.96 -3.09 -6.39
N ASP A 166 0.68 -3.04 -6.01
CA ASP A 166 0.23 -2.38 -4.79
C ASP A 166 0.51 -3.28 -3.58
N SER A 167 1.21 -2.73 -2.59
CA SER A 167 1.52 -3.43 -1.33
C SER A 167 0.26 -3.81 -0.55
N ASN A 168 -0.87 -3.12 -0.80
CA ASN A 168 -2.16 -3.49 -0.21
C ASN A 168 -2.70 -4.83 -0.70
N GLY A 169 -2.26 -5.34 -1.85
CA GLY A 169 -2.73 -6.65 -2.33
C GLY A 169 -2.41 -7.76 -1.32
N ALA A 170 -1.17 -7.76 -0.79
CA ALA A 170 -0.77 -8.72 0.23
C ALA A 170 -1.46 -8.46 1.58
N ARG A 171 -1.58 -7.19 2.00
CA ARG A 171 -2.25 -6.82 3.25
C ARG A 171 -3.73 -7.23 3.25
N MET A 172 -4.46 -6.91 2.18
CA MET A 172 -5.86 -7.28 2.02
C MET A 172 -6.03 -8.81 2.03
N LEU A 173 -5.13 -9.56 1.39
CA LEU A 173 -5.18 -11.02 1.42
C LEU A 173 -4.94 -11.59 2.83
N THR A 174 -4.00 -11.02 3.59
CA THR A 174 -3.79 -11.36 5.01
C THR A 174 -5.08 -11.20 5.80
N LEU A 175 -5.75 -10.05 5.70
CA LEU A 175 -7.00 -9.79 6.43
C LEU A 175 -8.09 -10.80 6.04
N ILE A 176 -8.23 -11.10 4.75
CA ILE A 176 -9.19 -12.10 4.28
C ILE A 176 -8.86 -13.47 4.89
N THR A 177 -7.58 -13.89 4.83
CA THR A 177 -7.14 -15.20 5.34
C THR A 177 -7.38 -15.34 6.84
N GLU A 178 -7.12 -14.29 7.62
CA GLU A 178 -7.40 -14.27 9.04
C GLU A 178 -8.89 -14.45 9.34
N GLN A 179 -9.78 -13.83 8.56
CA GLN A 179 -11.22 -14.01 8.74
C GLN A 179 -11.69 -15.42 8.35
N PHE A 180 -11.10 -16.05 7.33
CA PHE A 180 -11.38 -17.45 7.02
C PHE A 180 -10.94 -18.37 8.16
N MET A 181 -9.74 -18.17 8.70
CA MET A 181 -9.20 -18.95 9.83
C MET A 181 -9.97 -18.74 11.13
N ALA A 182 -10.61 -17.58 11.30
CA ALA A 182 -11.46 -17.27 12.45
C ALA A 182 -12.91 -17.80 12.31
N ASP A 183 -13.25 -18.48 11.21
CA ASP A 183 -14.59 -19.00 10.98
C ASP A 183 -14.91 -20.16 11.96
N PRO A 184 -15.91 -20.02 12.84
CA PRO A 184 -16.23 -21.05 13.83
C PRO A 184 -16.65 -22.40 13.21
N ARG A 185 -17.05 -22.41 11.93
CA ARG A 185 -17.41 -23.64 11.20
C ARG A 185 -16.22 -24.56 10.98
N LEU A 186 -14.99 -24.03 10.87
CA LEU A 186 -13.79 -24.86 10.71
C LEU A 186 -13.59 -25.79 11.93
N SER A 187 -13.80 -25.26 13.13
CA SER A 187 -13.76 -26.03 14.37
C SER A 187 -14.87 -27.08 14.43
N LEU A 188 -16.09 -26.72 13.99
CA LEU A 188 -17.23 -27.63 13.97
C LEU A 188 -17.03 -28.79 12.98
N TRP A 189 -16.58 -28.51 11.76
CA TRP A 189 -16.29 -29.53 10.75
C TRP A 189 -15.22 -30.50 11.22
N ARG A 190 -14.17 -29.99 11.88
CA ARG A 190 -13.12 -30.82 12.45
C ARG A 190 -13.61 -31.70 13.61
N GLN A 191 -14.42 -31.15 14.52
CA GLN A 191 -14.98 -31.92 15.65
C GLN A 191 -15.97 -32.99 15.19
N GLN A 192 -16.76 -32.71 14.15
CA GLN A 192 -17.79 -33.62 13.64
C GLN A 192 -17.27 -34.59 12.57
N GLY A 193 -16.01 -34.46 12.14
CA GLY A 193 -15.45 -35.23 11.02
C GLY A 193 -16.17 -34.98 9.69
N THR A 194 -16.90 -33.87 9.58
CA THR A 194 -17.64 -33.50 8.36
C THR A 194 -16.73 -32.71 7.43
N THR A 195 -16.82 -32.99 6.14
CA THR A 195 -16.00 -32.29 5.15
C THR A 195 -16.55 -30.88 4.90
N MET A 196 -15.65 -29.94 4.60
CA MET A 196 -16.04 -28.60 4.18
C MET A 196 -16.91 -28.65 2.92
N THR A 197 -17.85 -27.71 2.82
CA THR A 197 -18.66 -27.55 1.61
C THR A 197 -17.78 -27.22 0.40
N ASP A 198 -18.13 -27.73 -0.78
CA ASP A 198 -17.34 -27.52 -2.01
C ASP A 198 -17.14 -26.04 -2.35
N LYS A 199 -18.14 -25.19 -2.07
CA LYS A 199 -18.04 -23.74 -2.25
C LYS A 199 -16.99 -23.10 -1.35
N TYR A 200 -16.89 -23.53 -0.10
CA TYR A 200 -15.88 -23.02 0.84
C TYR A 200 -14.48 -23.49 0.43
N ARG A 201 -14.36 -24.74 -0.03
CA ARG A 201 -13.11 -25.28 -0.58
C ARG A 201 -12.62 -24.48 -1.79
N GLN A 202 -13.50 -24.20 -2.75
CA GLN A 202 -13.15 -23.36 -3.91
C GLN A 202 -12.62 -21.97 -3.53
N LEU A 203 -13.23 -21.32 -2.54
CA LEU A 203 -12.76 -20.02 -2.04
C LEU A 203 -11.40 -20.14 -1.34
N TRP A 204 -11.18 -21.23 -0.62
CA TRP A 204 -9.90 -21.53 0.03
C TRP A 204 -8.79 -21.81 -0.99
N ASP A 205 -9.09 -22.58 -2.04
CA ASP A 205 -8.15 -22.87 -3.13
C ASP A 205 -7.78 -21.58 -3.88
N GLU A 206 -8.74 -20.69 -4.11
CA GLU A 206 -8.50 -19.38 -4.72
C GLU A 206 -7.63 -18.48 -3.82
N LEU A 207 -7.83 -18.52 -2.51
CA LEU A 207 -7.01 -17.83 -1.54
C LEU A 207 -5.56 -18.37 -1.53
N GLY A 208 -5.39 -19.69 -1.61
CA GLY A 208 -4.09 -20.35 -1.76
C GLY A 208 -3.38 -19.93 -3.06
N ALA A 209 -4.10 -19.90 -4.18
CA ALA A 209 -3.55 -19.42 -5.45
C ALA A 209 -3.07 -17.96 -5.39
N LEU A 210 -3.79 -17.09 -4.70
CA LEU A 210 -3.37 -15.70 -4.48
C LEU A 210 -2.10 -15.59 -3.61
N TRP A 211 -1.99 -16.42 -2.56
CA TRP A 211 -0.77 -16.49 -1.75
C TRP A 211 0.43 -17.00 -2.56
N MET A 212 0.23 -17.98 -3.45
CA MET A 212 1.26 -18.40 -4.39
C MET A 212 1.72 -17.24 -5.28
N CYS A 213 0.80 -16.43 -5.83
CA CYS A 213 1.15 -15.26 -6.61
C CYS A 213 2.00 -14.24 -5.83
N ILE A 214 1.73 -14.05 -4.53
CA ILE A 214 2.50 -13.13 -3.67
C ILE A 214 3.89 -13.70 -3.37
N VAL A 215 3.99 -14.95 -2.93
CA VAL A 215 5.25 -15.57 -2.51
C VAL A 215 6.21 -15.76 -3.70
N LEU A 216 5.66 -16.14 -4.86
CA LEU A 216 6.43 -16.32 -6.09
C LEU A 216 6.74 -15.01 -6.82
N ASN A 217 6.24 -13.86 -6.33
CA ASN A 217 6.52 -12.59 -6.97
C ASN A 217 8.04 -12.27 -6.91
N PRO A 218 8.70 -12.07 -8.07
CA PRO A 218 10.13 -11.80 -8.13
C PRO A 218 10.50 -10.40 -7.62
N HIS A 219 9.53 -9.49 -7.49
CA HIS A 219 9.76 -8.10 -7.11
C HIS A 219 9.54 -7.81 -5.62
N CYS A 220 9.20 -8.82 -4.81
CA CYS A 220 9.01 -8.64 -3.37
C CYS A 220 10.34 -8.62 -2.60
N LYS A 221 10.44 -7.71 -1.63
CA LYS A 221 11.63 -7.58 -0.76
C LYS A 221 11.80 -8.84 0.10
N LEU A 222 13.05 -9.19 0.42
CA LEU A 222 13.35 -10.39 1.21
C LEU A 222 12.70 -10.35 2.59
N GLU A 223 12.69 -9.18 3.24
CA GLU A 223 12.05 -8.94 4.54
C GLU A 223 10.55 -9.23 4.51
N GLN A 224 9.87 -8.84 3.43
CA GLN A 224 8.44 -9.12 3.24
C GLN A 224 8.20 -10.63 3.11
N LYS A 225 9.04 -11.34 2.34
CA LYS A 225 8.96 -12.80 2.21
C LYS A 225 9.18 -13.52 3.53
N VAL A 226 10.12 -13.06 4.35
CA VAL A 226 10.35 -13.61 5.70
C VAL A 226 9.14 -13.39 6.60
N SER A 227 8.54 -12.19 6.55
CA SER A 227 7.33 -11.87 7.30
C SER A 227 6.15 -12.77 6.89
N TRP A 228 5.89 -12.93 5.59
CA TRP A 228 4.84 -13.80 5.07
C TRP A 228 5.08 -15.26 5.39
N LEU A 229 6.31 -15.75 5.29
CA LEU A 229 6.66 -17.12 5.68
C LEU A 229 6.33 -17.38 7.16
N LYS A 230 6.60 -16.42 8.04
CA LYS A 230 6.24 -16.52 9.47
C LYS A 230 4.73 -16.57 9.66
N GLN A 231 3.96 -15.77 8.92
CA GLN A 231 2.49 -15.79 8.97
C GLN A 231 1.91 -17.12 8.45
N LEU A 232 2.36 -17.58 7.28
CA LEU A 232 1.90 -18.84 6.69
C LEU A 232 2.22 -20.04 7.60
N LYS A 233 3.42 -20.08 8.20
CA LYS A 233 3.76 -21.10 9.21
C LYS A 233 2.86 -21.04 10.44
N LYS A 234 2.53 -19.83 10.90
CA LYS A 234 1.61 -19.63 12.03
C LYS A 234 0.23 -20.19 11.70
N TRP A 235 -0.32 -19.90 10.51
CA TRP A 235 -1.64 -20.43 10.09
C TRP A 235 -1.62 -21.94 9.87
N ASN A 236 -0.58 -22.47 9.25
CA ASN A 236 -0.43 -23.91 9.05
C ASN A 236 -0.25 -24.69 10.37
N GLY A 237 0.30 -24.05 11.40
CA GLY A 237 0.43 -24.62 12.73
C GLY A 237 -0.86 -24.58 13.57
N VAL A 238 -1.91 -23.89 13.10
CA VAL A 238 -3.22 -23.99 13.74
C VAL A 238 -3.81 -25.34 13.35
N ASP A 239 -4.35 -26.06 14.34
CA ASP A 239 -5.41 -27.06 14.09
C ASP A 239 -6.55 -26.37 13.31
N VAL A 240 -7.67 -26.93 12.91
CA VAL A 240 -8.67 -26.21 12.07
C VAL A 240 -8.20 -25.69 10.68
N CYS A 241 -6.90 -25.51 10.38
CA CYS A 241 -6.41 -25.10 9.07
C CYS A 241 -6.83 -26.13 8.01
N PRO A 242 -7.55 -25.72 6.95
CA PRO A 242 -7.90 -26.59 5.84
C PRO A 242 -6.67 -27.19 5.13
N TRP A 243 -6.71 -28.50 4.88
CA TRP A 243 -5.69 -29.20 4.10
C TRP A 243 -5.93 -29.00 2.60
N GLU A 244 -4.87 -28.87 1.80
CA GLU A 244 -4.94 -28.70 0.33
C GLU A 244 -5.57 -29.91 -0.36
N ASP A 245 -5.29 -31.11 0.15
CA ASP A 245 -5.93 -32.33 -0.35
C ASP A 245 -7.15 -32.65 0.50
N GLY A 246 -8.31 -32.69 -0.16
CA GLY A 246 -9.54 -33.25 0.42
C GLY A 246 -9.23 -34.61 1.05
N ASN A 247 -9.92 -34.90 2.15
CA ASN A 247 -9.76 -36.11 2.97
C ASN A 247 -9.93 -37.40 2.14
N HIS A 248 -8.90 -37.79 1.38
CA HIS A 248 -8.72 -39.12 0.82
C HIS A 248 -7.96 -39.90 1.88
N GLY A 249 -8.71 -40.66 2.67
CA GLY A 249 -8.13 -41.57 3.63
C GLY A 249 -7.10 -42.48 2.95
N ASN A 250 -5.91 -42.55 3.55
CA ASN A 250 -4.98 -43.70 3.56
C ASN A 250 -5.20 -44.83 2.54
N GLU A 251 -5.11 -44.56 1.24
CA GLU A 251 -4.78 -45.59 0.25
C GLU A 251 -3.80 -45.00 -0.77
N LEU A 252 -2.50 -45.17 -0.51
CA LEU A 252 -1.48 -45.11 -1.55
C LEU A 252 -1.65 -46.32 -2.48
N PRO A 253 -1.78 -46.14 -3.81
CA PRO A 253 -1.31 -47.15 -4.74
C PRO A 253 0.18 -46.90 -4.98
N ASN A 254 1.01 -47.85 -4.55
CA ASN A 254 2.42 -47.95 -4.93
C ASN A 254 2.56 -47.92 -6.46
N LEU A 255 3.02 -46.80 -7.01
CA LEU A 255 3.43 -46.68 -8.42
C LEU A 255 4.96 -46.73 -8.51
N THR A 256 5.55 -47.82 -8.02
CA THR A 256 6.89 -48.28 -8.37
C THR A 256 6.74 -49.58 -9.13
N ASN A 257 6.39 -49.48 -10.42
CA ASN A 257 6.74 -50.44 -11.49
C ASN A 257 5.95 -50.12 -12.78
N ALA A 258 6.50 -49.26 -13.63
CA ALA A 258 6.34 -49.32 -15.09
C ALA A 258 7.28 -48.30 -15.76
N LEU A 259 8.57 -48.62 -15.85
CA LEU A 259 9.41 -48.14 -16.93
C LEU A 259 9.31 -49.16 -18.08
N PRO A 260 9.25 -48.68 -19.34
CA PRO A 260 10.26 -49.13 -20.28
C PRO A 260 11.11 -47.96 -20.78
N GLN A 261 12.42 -48.17 -20.73
CA GLN A 261 13.44 -47.37 -21.39
C GLN A 261 13.30 -47.46 -22.92
N GLY A 262 13.52 -46.36 -23.63
CA GLY A 262 13.57 -46.34 -25.10
C GLY A 262 13.76 -44.96 -25.76
N ALA A 263 14.92 -44.34 -25.53
CA ALA A 263 15.70 -43.45 -26.41
C ALA A 263 15.08 -42.29 -27.26
N ASN A 264 15.60 -41.08 -26.95
CA ASN A 264 16.05 -39.97 -27.84
C ASN A 264 15.05 -39.21 -28.75
N ALA A 265 14.78 -37.93 -28.42
CA ALA A 265 15.11 -36.75 -29.26
C ALA A 265 14.57 -35.41 -28.67
N ASN A 266 15.50 -34.47 -28.45
CA ASN A 266 15.47 -32.99 -28.44
C ASN A 266 14.15 -32.18 -28.30
N GLN A 267 14.13 -31.39 -27.22
CA GLN A 267 13.83 -29.94 -27.08
C GLN A 267 12.87 -29.18 -28.04
N GLU A 268 11.89 -28.52 -27.39
CA GLU A 268 11.35 -27.16 -27.61
C GLU A 268 10.56 -26.81 -28.90
N ASN A 269 9.23 -26.68 -28.78
CA ASN A 269 8.50 -25.43 -29.09
C ASN A 269 6.99 -25.53 -28.78
N LEU A 270 6.45 -24.58 -28.01
CA LEU A 270 5.01 -24.29 -27.93
C LEU A 270 4.81 -22.80 -28.27
N GLY A 271 4.07 -22.52 -29.35
CA GLY A 271 3.55 -21.20 -29.71
C GLY A 271 2.29 -21.42 -30.56
N GLN A 272 1.23 -20.62 -30.53
CA GLN A 272 0.97 -19.26 -30.03
C GLN A 272 -0.55 -19.09 -29.84
N CYS A 273 -0.99 -18.36 -28.81
CA CYS A 273 -2.26 -17.63 -28.82
C CYS A 273 -1.93 -16.16 -28.56
N LYS A 274 -2.26 -15.27 -29.50
CA LYS A 274 -1.74 -13.90 -29.58
C LYS A 274 -2.36 -12.99 -28.52
N SER A 275 -1.50 -12.52 -27.61
CA SER A 275 -1.72 -11.35 -26.75
C SER A 275 -1.66 -10.07 -27.59
N LEU A 276 -2.41 -9.03 -27.19
CA LEU A 276 -2.17 -7.66 -27.65
C LEU A 276 -0.79 -7.23 -27.13
N GLU A 277 0.24 -7.38 -27.96
CA GLU A 277 1.59 -6.93 -27.69
C GLU A 277 1.62 -5.39 -27.61
N TYR A 278 1.78 -4.88 -26.39
CA TYR A 278 2.40 -3.58 -26.22
C TYR A 278 3.83 -3.70 -26.74
N GLN A 279 4.12 -2.98 -27.83
CA GLN A 279 5.46 -2.94 -28.40
C GLN A 279 6.34 -2.11 -27.46
N HIS A 280 7.05 -2.78 -26.55
CA HIS A 280 8.15 -2.14 -25.83
C HIS A 280 9.22 -1.78 -26.86
N LEU A 281 9.32 -0.49 -27.20
CA LEU A 281 10.44 0.04 -27.96
C LEU A 281 11.71 -0.23 -27.16
N PRO A 282 12.76 -0.83 -27.76
CA PRO A 282 14.04 -0.98 -27.08
C PRO A 282 14.54 0.39 -26.61
N ALA A 283 14.83 0.52 -25.31
CA ALA A 283 15.35 1.74 -24.68
C ALA A 283 16.58 2.31 -25.41
N HIS A 284 17.32 1.45 -26.10
CA HIS A 284 18.50 1.77 -26.90
C HIS A 284 18.26 2.73 -28.08
N LYS A 285 17.00 3.07 -28.40
CA LYS A 285 16.69 4.05 -29.46
C LYS A 285 16.72 5.51 -28.99
N PHE A 286 16.81 5.77 -27.68
CA PHE A 286 16.79 7.12 -27.09
C PHE A 286 18.03 7.45 -26.26
N LEU A 287 18.88 6.46 -25.98
CA LEU A 287 20.12 6.63 -25.23
C LEU A 287 21.25 6.88 -26.23
N GLU A 288 22.04 7.93 -26.01
CA GLU A 288 23.25 8.17 -26.79
C GLU A 288 24.29 7.07 -26.52
N GLU A 289 25.29 6.91 -27.41
CA GLU A 289 26.36 5.93 -27.20
C GLU A 289 27.08 6.16 -25.87
N GLY A 290 26.90 5.24 -24.92
CA GLY A 290 27.49 5.31 -23.57
C GLY A 290 26.51 5.74 -22.47
N GLU A 291 25.24 6.01 -22.79
CA GLU A 291 24.21 6.31 -21.79
C GLU A 291 23.51 5.04 -21.29
N SER A 292 23.28 4.99 -19.98
CA SER A 292 22.48 3.99 -19.28
C SER A 292 21.47 4.68 -18.35
N TYR A 293 20.46 3.95 -17.89
CA TYR A 293 19.54 4.49 -16.89
C TYR A 293 20.25 4.90 -15.59
N LEU A 294 21.36 4.23 -15.26
CA LEU A 294 22.18 4.58 -14.10
C LEU A 294 22.92 5.90 -14.35
N THR A 295 23.52 6.11 -15.52
CA THR A 295 24.24 7.36 -15.83
C THR A 295 23.28 8.54 -15.90
N LEU A 296 22.08 8.36 -16.46
CA LEU A 296 21.04 9.39 -16.47
C LEU A 296 20.52 9.70 -15.06
N ALA A 297 20.30 8.67 -14.22
CA ALA A 297 19.86 8.87 -12.84
C ALA A 297 20.91 9.64 -12.02
N VAL A 298 22.19 9.30 -12.19
CA VAL A 298 23.31 10.02 -11.55
C VAL A 298 23.42 11.44 -12.09
N GLU A 299 23.28 11.66 -13.40
CA GLU A 299 23.29 13.00 -13.99
C GLU A 299 22.17 13.88 -13.43
N VAL A 300 20.93 13.36 -13.37
CA VAL A 300 19.78 14.09 -12.80
C VAL A 300 19.98 14.37 -11.30
N ALA A 301 20.54 13.42 -10.55
CA ALA A 301 20.83 13.61 -9.14
C ALA A 301 21.88 14.72 -8.93
N LEU A 302 22.94 14.74 -9.74
CA LEU A 302 23.98 15.78 -9.68
C LEU A 302 23.45 17.15 -10.10
N ILE A 303 22.59 17.23 -11.13
CA ILE A 303 21.89 18.47 -11.48
C ILE A 303 21.01 18.94 -10.30
N GLY A 304 20.31 18.01 -9.64
CA GLY A 304 19.48 18.29 -8.48
C GLY A 304 20.25 18.86 -7.29
N LEU A 305 21.43 18.30 -7.00
CA LEU A 305 22.32 18.72 -5.91
C LEU A 305 23.13 19.99 -6.24
N GLY A 306 23.48 20.19 -7.51
CA GLY A 306 24.28 21.33 -7.96
C GLY A 306 23.49 22.63 -8.12
N GLN A 307 22.16 22.58 -8.15
CA GLN A 307 21.31 23.75 -8.25
C GLN A 307 21.20 24.48 -6.89
N GLN A 308 21.65 25.74 -6.83
CA GLN A 308 21.31 26.63 -5.73
C GLN A 308 19.83 26.97 -5.78
N ARG A 309 19.03 26.30 -4.94
CA ARG A 309 17.60 26.61 -4.78
C ARG A 309 17.44 27.67 -3.71
N ILE A 310 16.50 28.59 -3.94
CA ILE A 310 16.01 29.44 -2.86
C ILE A 310 15.39 28.51 -1.83
N MET A 311 15.94 28.52 -0.62
CA MET A 311 15.45 27.72 0.49
C MET A 311 13.97 28.08 0.73
N PRO A 312 13.03 27.12 0.71
CA PRO A 312 11.63 27.42 0.92
C PRO A 312 11.40 28.00 2.31
N ASP A 313 10.39 28.86 2.45
CA ASP A 313 9.98 29.38 3.74
C ASP A 313 9.40 28.25 4.61
N GLY A 314 9.71 28.26 5.91
CA GLY A 314 9.21 27.29 6.89
C GLY A 314 10.20 26.19 7.26
N LEU A 315 10.56 26.12 8.55
CA LEU A 315 11.56 25.19 9.12
C LEU A 315 11.32 23.72 8.74
N TYR A 316 10.05 23.28 8.64
CA TYR A 316 9.73 21.91 8.26
C TYR A 316 10.04 21.62 6.78
N VAL A 317 9.66 22.52 5.87
CA VAL A 317 9.95 22.35 4.44
C VAL A 317 11.45 22.41 4.20
N GLN A 318 12.15 23.27 4.95
CA GLN A 318 13.61 23.34 4.97
C GLN A 318 14.21 22.02 5.45
N GLU A 319 13.77 21.50 6.59
CA GLU A 319 14.25 20.23 7.14
C GLU A 319 13.95 19.05 6.20
N LYS A 320 12.77 19.03 5.56
CA LYS A 320 12.41 18.02 4.56
C LYS A 320 13.33 18.10 3.34
N VAL A 321 13.63 19.30 2.85
CA VAL A 321 14.57 19.49 1.74
C VAL A 321 15.96 19.02 2.14
N CYS A 322 16.47 19.41 3.31
CA CYS A 322 17.77 18.98 3.82
C CYS A 322 17.86 17.45 3.98
N ARG A 323 16.87 16.81 4.61
CA ARG A 323 16.83 15.34 4.78
C ARG A 323 16.78 14.62 3.44
N ASN A 324 16.01 15.14 2.49
CA ASN A 324 15.93 14.56 1.14
C ASN A 324 17.28 14.69 0.40
N GLU A 325 17.98 15.79 0.58
CA GLU A 325 19.32 16.03 0.02
C GLU A 325 20.36 15.07 0.63
N GLU A 326 20.38 14.96 1.96
CA GLU A 326 21.24 14.01 2.68
C GLU A 326 21.00 12.56 2.26
N GLN A 327 19.73 12.14 2.10
CA GLN A 327 19.37 10.81 1.63
C GLN A 327 19.83 10.56 0.19
N LEU A 328 19.69 11.55 -0.70
CA LEU A 328 20.17 11.45 -2.08
C LEU A 328 21.70 11.30 -2.12
N ILE A 329 22.42 12.07 -1.30
CA ILE A 329 23.88 11.95 -1.17
C ILE A 329 24.26 10.57 -0.65
N SER A 330 23.58 10.05 0.37
CA SER A 330 23.82 8.69 0.90
C SER A 330 23.65 7.63 -0.19
N LYS A 331 22.59 7.71 -1.00
CA LYS A 331 22.38 6.76 -2.10
C LYS A 331 23.42 6.87 -3.21
N LEU A 332 23.90 8.08 -3.51
CA LEU A 332 24.97 8.27 -4.48
C LEU A 332 26.31 7.68 -3.99
N GLN A 333 26.55 7.66 -2.68
CA GLN A 333 27.75 7.05 -2.08
C GLN A 333 27.75 5.51 -2.17
N GLU A 334 26.58 4.88 -2.26
CA GLU A 334 26.45 3.41 -2.41
C GLU A 334 26.73 2.92 -3.83
N ILE A 335 26.82 3.82 -4.81
CA ILE A 335 27.05 3.46 -6.22
C ILE A 335 28.55 3.28 -6.47
N GLU A 336 28.94 2.11 -7.00
CA GLU A 336 30.30 1.88 -7.48
C GLU A 336 30.58 2.71 -8.74
N LEU A 337 31.60 3.57 -8.67
CA LEU A 337 31.98 4.46 -9.77
C LEU A 337 32.75 3.69 -10.85
N ASP A 338 32.20 3.65 -12.07
CA ASP A 338 32.89 3.16 -13.27
C ASP A 338 33.37 4.33 -14.15
N ASP A 339 34.15 4.02 -15.19
CA ASP A 339 34.68 5.02 -16.12
C ASP A 339 33.58 5.84 -16.81
N THR A 340 32.38 5.27 -16.95
CA THR A 340 31.21 5.90 -17.56
C THR A 340 30.61 6.96 -16.63
N LEU A 341 30.40 6.63 -15.36
CA LEU A 341 29.91 7.55 -14.34
C LEU A 341 30.92 8.67 -14.08
N VAL A 342 32.22 8.36 -14.04
CA VAL A 342 33.27 9.38 -13.87
C VAL A 342 33.22 10.43 -14.99
N LYS A 343 32.90 10.04 -16.23
CA LYS A 343 32.71 11.00 -17.34
C LYS A 343 31.49 11.92 -17.09
N ILE A 344 30.40 11.40 -16.54
CA ILE A 344 29.22 12.20 -16.16
C ILE A 344 29.56 13.18 -15.05
N PHE A 345 30.27 12.75 -14.00
CA PHE A 345 30.72 13.64 -12.92
C PHE A 345 31.62 14.76 -13.46
N ARG A 346 32.55 14.47 -14.37
CA ARG A 346 33.39 15.50 -15.01
C ARG A 346 32.56 16.46 -15.85
N LYS A 347 31.62 15.95 -16.66
CA LYS A 347 30.71 16.77 -17.47
C LYS A 347 29.90 17.72 -16.59
N GLN A 348 29.27 17.20 -15.54
CA GLN A 348 28.46 18.00 -14.60
C GLN A 348 29.31 18.98 -13.78
N ALA A 349 30.53 18.59 -13.37
CA ALA A 349 31.45 19.49 -12.69
C ALA A 349 31.85 20.70 -13.56
N VAL A 350 32.06 20.51 -14.87
CA VAL A 350 32.32 21.64 -15.79
C VAL A 350 31.11 22.57 -15.83
N PHE A 351 29.89 22.05 -15.97
CA PHE A 351 28.67 22.87 -15.99
C PHE A 351 28.37 23.61 -14.69
N LEU A 352 28.84 23.11 -13.54
CA LEU A 352 28.63 23.73 -12.23
C LEU A 352 29.74 24.72 -11.84
N LEU A 353 30.88 24.68 -12.55
CA LEU A 353 32.04 25.54 -12.30
C LEU A 353 32.17 26.69 -13.31
N GLU A 354 31.45 26.62 -14.44
CA GLU A 354 31.15 27.75 -15.34
C GLU A 354 29.95 28.55 -14.83
#